data_AF-A0A0A7EWA5-F1
#
_entry.id   AF-A0A0A7EWA5-F1
#
_cell.length_a   1.000
_cell.length_b   1.000
_cell.length_c   1.000
_cell.angle_alpha   90.00
_cell.angle_beta   90.00
_cell.angle_gamma   90.00
#
_symmetry.space_group_name_H-M   'P 1'
#
loop_
_entity.id
_entity.type
_entity.pdbx_description
1 polymer ?
#
loop_
_entity_poly.entity_id
_entity_poly.type
_entity_poly.pdbx_seq_one_letter_code
_entity_poly.pdbx_strand_id
1 'polypeptide(L)' 'RRRIPLRWKTKLLPWLQLDGDTLFLSQAADIKVYHIHKDSGRLQRSPYEVYSG' A
#
# COMPACT_ATOMS: atom_id res chain seq x y z
N ARG A 1 -4.19 10.20 17.65
CA ARG A 1 -3.61 9.36 16.57
C ARG A 1 -4.68 9.19 15.49
N ARG A 2 -4.53 9.83 14.31
CA ARG A 2 -5.53 9.77 13.23
C ARG A 2 -5.39 8.42 12.52
N ARG A 3 -6.39 7.55 12.60
CA ARG A 3 -6.42 6.28 11.85
C ARG A 3 -7.01 6.57 10.47
N ILE A 4 -6.28 6.29 9.42
CA ILE A 4 -6.76 6.46 8.05
C ILE A 4 -7.34 5.11 7.60
N PRO A 5 -8.66 5.02 7.39
CA PRO A 5 -9.26 3.78 6.93
C PRO A 5 -8.87 3.51 5.48
N LEU A 6 -8.21 2.38 5.24
CA LEU A 6 -8.01 1.84 3.90
C LEU A 6 -9.33 1.25 3.42
N ARG A 7 -9.84 1.70 2.27
CA ARG A 7 -11.05 1.16 1.65
C ARG A 7 -10.64 0.25 0.50
N TRP A 8 -11.06 -1.02 0.54
CA TRP A 8 -10.77 -2.01 -0.50
C TRP A 8 -12.04 -2.71 -0.99
N LYS A 9 -12.03 -3.20 -2.25
CA LYS A 9 -13.07 -4.08 -2.80
C LYS A 9 -12.73 -5.53 -2.42
N THR A 10 -13.59 -6.17 -1.65
CA THR A 10 -13.36 -7.48 -1.01
C THR A 10 -13.22 -8.68 -1.96
N LYS A 11 -13.64 -8.58 -3.23
CA LYS A 11 -13.64 -9.73 -4.16
C LYS A 11 -12.26 -10.19 -4.61
N LEU A 12 -11.24 -9.34 -4.47
CA LEU A 12 -9.84 -9.66 -4.70
C LEU A 12 -9.08 -8.88 -3.65
N LEU A 13 -8.94 -9.46 -2.45
CA LEU A 13 -8.04 -8.92 -1.45
C LEU A 13 -6.65 -9.45 -1.79
N PRO A 14 -5.81 -8.67 -2.50
CA PRO A 14 -4.43 -9.07 -2.62
C PRO A 14 -3.78 -9.08 -1.24
N TRP A 15 -2.69 -9.83 -1.14
CA TRP A 15 -1.79 -9.74 0.00
C TRP A 15 -1.36 -8.27 0.23
N LEU A 16 -1.46 -7.82 1.48
CA LEU A 16 -1.19 -6.45 1.92
C LEU A 16 -0.34 -6.50 3.19
N GLN A 17 0.75 -5.72 3.22
CA GLN A 17 1.59 -5.58 4.40
C GLN A 17 1.94 -4.11 4.65
N LEU A 18 1.85 -3.67 5.91
CA LEU A 18 2.31 -2.35 6.36
C LEU A 18 3.52 -2.55 7.24
N ASP A 19 4.64 -1.93 6.87
CA ASP A 19 5.86 -1.88 7.67
C ASP A 19 6.31 -0.42 7.83
N GLY A 20 6.14 0.12 9.04
CA GLY A 20 6.42 1.52 9.33
C GLY A 20 5.59 2.49 8.45
N ASP A 21 6.28 3.21 7.57
CA ASP A 21 5.72 4.13 6.57
C ASP A 21 5.66 3.52 5.16
N THR A 22 5.87 2.22 5.02
CA THR A 22 5.88 1.51 3.74
C THR A 22 4.69 0.55 3.65
N LEU A 23 3.96 0.65 2.53
CA LEU A 23 2.84 -0.22 2.20
C LEU A 23 3.19 -1.10 1.01
N PHE A 24 3.16 -2.41 1.23
CA PHE A 24 3.28 -3.44 0.20
C PHE A 24 1.89 -3.89 -0.22
N LEU A 25 1.61 -3.82 -1.51
CA LEU A 25 0.36 -4.23 -2.11
C LEU A 25 0.67 -5.20 -3.25
N SER A 26 0.31 -6.46 -3.09
CA SER A 26 0.28 -7.39 -4.22
C SER A 26 -0.82 -6.95 -5.18
N GLN A 27 -0.58 -7.02 -6.48
CA GLN A 27 -1.61 -6.83 -7.50
C GLN A 27 -1.29 -7.78 -8.65
N ALA A 28 -2.04 -8.87 -8.74
CA ALA A 28 -1.76 -9.98 -9.66
C ALA A 28 -0.33 -10.53 -9.46
N ALA A 29 0.54 -10.46 -10.47
CA ALA A 29 1.91 -10.97 -10.41
C ALA A 29 2.91 -9.96 -9.82
N ASP A 30 2.48 -8.71 -9.60
CA ASP A 30 3.37 -7.64 -9.13
C ASP A 30 3.14 -7.35 -7.65
N ILE A 31 4.18 -6.89 -6.96
CA ILE A 31 4.10 -6.27 -5.64
C ILE A 31 4.49 -4.81 -5.79
N LYS A 32 3.55 -3.92 -5.52
CA LYS A 32 3.74 -2.47 -5.55
C LYS A 32 4.01 -1.96 -4.15
N VAL A 33 5.05 -1.15 -4.02
CA VAL A 33 5.46 -0.53 -2.77
C VAL A 33 5.05 0.94 -2.80
N TYR A 34 4.46 1.42 -1.71
CA TYR A 34 4.03 2.81 -1.58
C TYR A 34 4.53 3.38 -0.26
N HIS A 35 5.05 4.61 -0.28
CA HIS A 35 5.34 5.33 0.95
C HIS A 35 4.10 6.09 1.46
N ILE A 36 3.94 6.07 2.77
CA ILE A 36 2.95 6.81 3.52
C ILE A 36 3.66 8.00 4.14
N HIS A 37 3.24 9.21 3.76
CA HIS A 37 3.85 10.42 4.32
C HIS A 37 3.61 10.50 5.83
N LYS A 38 4.69 10.52 6.63
CA LYS A 38 4.64 10.45 8.10
C LYS A 38 3.72 11.52 8.72
N ASP A 39 3.74 12.73 8.19
CA ASP A 39 2.98 13.86 8.78
C ASP A 39 1.51 13.92 8.36
N SER A 40 1.19 13.50 7.13
CA SER A 40 -0.17 13.64 6.57
C SER A 40 -0.93 12.32 6.53
N GLY A 41 -0.23 11.19 6.71
CA GLY A 41 -0.73 9.84 6.50
C GLY A 41 -1.24 9.58 5.07
N ARG A 42 -0.95 10.49 4.12
CA ARG A 42 -1.34 10.29 2.73
C ARG A 42 -0.43 9.25 2.11
N LEU A 43 -1.06 8.24 1.50
CA LEU A 43 -0.40 7.32 0.61
C LEU A 43 0.00 8.06 -0.67
N GLN A 44 1.25 7.89 -1.11
CA GLN A 44 1.65 8.33 -2.45
C GLN A 44 0.80 7.59 -3.50
N ARG A 45 0.30 8.32 -4.50
CA ARG A 45 -0.57 7.71 -5.53
C ARG A 45 0.21 6.82 -6.50
N SER A 46 1.46 7.16 -6.76
CA SER A 46 2.37 6.35 -7.56
C SER A 46 3.14 5.39 -6.66
N PRO A 47 3.32 4.13 -7.09
CA PRO A 47 4.21 3.22 -6.40
C PRO A 47 5.64 3.74 -6.47
N TYR A 48 6.36 3.61 -5.36
CA TYR A 48 7.78 3.90 -5.24
C TYR A 48 8.61 2.82 -5.93
N GLU A 49 8.22 1.56 -5.76
CA GLU A 49 8.90 0.40 -6.33
C GLU A 49 7.88 -0.66 -6.75
N VAL A 50 8.24 -1.47 -7.75
CA VAL A 50 7.44 -2.58 -8.25
C VAL A 50 8.34 -3.81 -8.36
N TYR A 51 8.01 -4.87 -7.63
CA TYR A 51 8.62 -6.18 -7.80
C TYR A 51 7.72 -7.03 -8.70
N SER A 52 8.27 -7.58 -9.77
CA SER A 52 7.58 -8.51 -10.67
C SER A 52 8.26 -9.88 -10.59
N GLY A 53 7.44 -10.94 -10.59
CA GLY A 53 7.90 -12.34 -10.61
C GLY A 53 7.92 -12.93 -12.01
#